data_AF-A0A939ALS6-F1
#
_entry.id   AF-A0A939ALS6-F1
#
_cell.length_a   1.000
_cell.length_b   1.000
_cell.length_c   1.000
_cell.angle_alpha   90.00
_cell.angle_beta   90.00
_cell.angle_gamma   90.00
#
_symmetry.space_group_name_H-M   'P 1'
#
loop_
_entity.id
_entity.type
_entity.pdbx_description
1 polymer ?
#
loop_
_entity_poly.entity_id
_entity_poly.type
_entity_poly.pdbx_seq_one_letter_code
_entity_poly.pdbx_strand_id
1 'polypeptide(L)'
;SALLTHVVGIGPKLAHNIVAHRDTNGAFQSRIALRKVTGLGPKAFEQAAGFLRIQNGKNPLDETAIHPESYQIAEAVLAHAALTVASPLEERIQAIRSLTEKTSTETLAKELNCGAPTLMDVLEQLVRPGRDPRTDAPAPILRTDVLKADDLVIGMQLKGTVRNVVDFGAFVDIGVKQDGLLHRTQIPHGTVLKVGDILDVEIQKIEIERGRISLSWAK
;
A
#
# COMPACT_ATOMS: atom_id res chain seq x y z
N SER A 1 -19.07 -8.79 10.51
CA SER A 1 -19.07 -9.90 9.55
C SER A 1 -18.74 -9.46 8.13
N ALA A 2 -19.12 -8.26 7.68
CA ALA A 2 -18.93 -7.78 6.30
C ALA A 2 -17.48 -7.82 5.78
N LEU A 3 -16.46 -7.52 6.59
CA LEU A 3 -15.08 -7.57 6.11
C LEU A 3 -14.64 -9.00 5.72
N LEU A 4 -15.05 -10.01 6.50
CA LEU A 4 -14.69 -11.41 6.25
C LEU A 4 -15.25 -11.93 4.93
N THR A 5 -16.36 -11.36 4.43
CA THR A 5 -16.96 -11.82 3.17
C THR A 5 -16.14 -11.43 1.93
N HIS A 6 -15.15 -10.55 2.10
CA HIS A 6 -14.21 -10.18 1.04
C HIS A 6 -12.94 -11.04 1.04
N VAL A 7 -12.77 -11.92 2.02
CA VAL A 7 -11.65 -12.86 2.07
C VAL A 7 -11.94 -14.02 1.12
N VAL A 8 -10.97 -14.36 0.28
CA VAL A 8 -11.08 -15.49 -0.65
C VAL A 8 -11.45 -16.78 0.10
N GLY A 9 -12.40 -17.55 -0.44
CA GLY A 9 -12.91 -18.76 0.21
C GLY A 9 -13.91 -18.53 1.35
N ILE A 10 -14.20 -17.28 1.75
CA ILE A 10 -15.16 -16.95 2.80
C ILE A 10 -16.37 -16.20 2.24
N GLY A 11 -17.48 -16.92 2.07
CA GLY A 11 -18.77 -16.31 1.72
C GLY A 11 -19.56 -15.78 2.93
N PRO A 12 -20.71 -15.12 2.71
CA PRO A 12 -21.55 -14.55 3.77
C PRO A 12 -21.91 -15.50 4.90
N LYS A 13 -22.31 -16.74 4.55
CA LYS A 13 -22.66 -17.78 5.53
C LYS A 13 -21.46 -18.17 6.39
N LEU A 14 -20.29 -18.31 5.78
CA LEU A 14 -19.08 -18.73 6.49
C LEU A 14 -18.54 -17.61 7.38
N ALA A 15 -18.57 -16.36 6.92
CA ALA A 15 -18.25 -15.20 7.74
C ALA A 15 -19.13 -15.11 8.99
N HIS A 16 -20.42 -15.40 8.86
CA HIS A 16 -21.33 -15.48 10.02
C HIS A 16 -20.92 -16.61 10.98
N ASN A 17 -20.65 -17.81 10.47
CA ASN A 17 -20.23 -18.94 11.29
C ASN A 17 -18.91 -18.69 12.03
N ILE A 18 -17.93 -18.03 11.41
CA ILE A 18 -16.67 -17.66 12.06
C ILE A 18 -16.91 -16.72 13.24
N VAL A 19 -17.73 -15.69 13.04
CA VAL A 19 -18.08 -14.74 14.12
C VAL A 19 -18.86 -15.44 15.23
N ALA A 20 -19.88 -16.22 14.89
CA ALA A 20 -20.67 -16.97 15.87
C ALA A 20 -19.81 -17.96 16.68
N HIS A 21 -18.86 -18.63 16.03
CA HIS A 21 -17.93 -19.53 16.71
C HIS A 21 -17.04 -18.78 17.69
N ARG A 22 -16.49 -17.63 17.29
CA ARG A 22 -15.68 -16.77 18.17
C ARG A 22 -16.50 -16.23 19.35
N ASP A 23 -17.72 -15.79 19.11
CA ASP A 23 -18.55 -15.21 20.15
C ASP A 23 -18.97 -16.28 21.20
N THR A 24 -19.07 -17.55 20.79
CA THR A 24 -19.39 -18.67 21.68
C THR A 24 -18.16 -19.27 22.38
N ASN A 25 -17.03 -19.38 21.68
CA ASN A 25 -15.84 -20.11 22.16
C ASN A 25 -14.67 -19.20 22.57
N GLY A 26 -14.82 -17.88 22.40
CA GLY A 26 -13.76 -16.89 22.59
C GLY A 26 -12.88 -16.68 21.36
N ALA A 27 -11.85 -15.85 21.52
CA ALA A 27 -10.90 -15.54 20.46
C ALA A 27 -10.12 -16.77 20.00
N PHE A 28 -9.94 -16.91 18.69
CA PHE A 28 -9.09 -17.97 18.12
C PHE A 28 -7.64 -17.78 18.58
N GLN A 29 -7.02 -18.88 18.99
CA GLN A 29 -5.62 -18.90 19.48
C GLN A 29 -4.63 -19.36 18.40
N SER A 30 -5.13 -19.84 17.26
CA SER A 30 -4.31 -20.18 16.10
C SER A 30 -5.17 -20.24 14.84
N ARG A 31 -4.55 -20.15 13.65
CA ARG A 31 -5.27 -20.36 12.39
C ARG A 31 -5.86 -21.75 12.29
N ILE A 32 -5.14 -22.77 12.75
CA ILE A 32 -5.61 -24.16 12.72
C ILE A 32 -6.94 -24.32 13.47
N ALA A 33 -7.18 -23.54 14.53
CA ALA A 33 -8.44 -23.55 15.27
C ALA A 33 -9.66 -23.15 14.40
N LEU A 34 -9.47 -22.37 13.33
CA LEU A 34 -10.54 -22.02 12.39
C LEU A 34 -11.15 -23.26 11.73
N ARG A 35 -10.39 -24.36 11.58
CA ARG A 35 -10.92 -25.63 11.04
C ARG A 35 -12.07 -26.23 11.88
N LYS A 36 -12.26 -25.76 13.12
CA LYS A 36 -13.39 -26.14 13.97
C LYS A 36 -14.68 -25.37 13.65
N VAL A 37 -14.61 -24.35 12.81
CA VAL A 37 -15.79 -23.58 12.38
C VAL A 37 -16.62 -24.41 11.42
N THR A 38 -17.91 -24.58 11.74
CA THR A 38 -18.85 -25.31 10.91
C THR A 38 -18.91 -24.72 9.49
N GLY A 39 -18.70 -25.58 8.49
CA GLY A 39 -18.71 -25.19 7.07
C GLY A 39 -17.38 -24.69 6.52
N LEU A 40 -16.33 -24.54 7.35
CA LEU A 40 -14.98 -24.26 6.86
C LEU A 40 -14.29 -25.57 6.45
N GLY A 41 -14.46 -25.96 5.19
CA GLY A 41 -13.79 -27.14 4.63
C GLY A 41 -12.28 -26.92 4.37
N PRO A 42 -11.50 -28.00 4.12
CA PRO A 42 -10.05 -27.91 3.91
C PRO A 42 -9.63 -26.92 2.81
N LYS A 43 -10.31 -26.95 1.66
CA LYS A 43 -10.03 -26.05 0.53
C LYS A 43 -10.35 -24.59 0.86
N ALA A 44 -11.46 -24.33 1.56
CA ALA A 44 -11.82 -22.98 1.98
C ALA A 44 -10.80 -22.45 3.01
N PHE A 45 -10.34 -23.31 3.91
CA PHE A 45 -9.28 -22.97 4.86
C PHE A 45 -7.96 -22.64 4.15
N GLU A 46 -7.52 -23.48 3.22
CA GLU A 46 -6.30 -23.27 2.42
C GLU A 46 -6.34 -21.94 1.66
N GLN A 47 -7.47 -21.60 1.05
CA GLN A 47 -7.58 -20.31 0.35
C GLN A 47 -7.55 -19.12 1.32
N ALA A 48 -8.21 -19.24 2.47
CA ALA A 48 -8.41 -18.12 3.39
C ALA A 48 -7.26 -17.90 4.38
N ALA A 49 -6.54 -18.95 4.79
CA ALA A 49 -5.66 -18.91 5.96
C ALA A 49 -4.54 -17.86 5.83
N GLY A 50 -4.04 -17.63 4.61
CA GLY A 50 -3.01 -16.62 4.32
C GLY A 50 -3.47 -15.18 4.46
N PHE A 51 -4.77 -14.94 4.61
CA PHE A 51 -5.37 -13.60 4.76
C PHE A 51 -5.94 -13.35 6.16
N LEU A 52 -6.08 -14.39 6.97
CA LEU A 52 -6.62 -14.30 8.33
C LEU A 52 -5.50 -14.16 9.35
N ARG A 53 -5.44 -13.03 10.06
CA ARG A 53 -4.43 -12.78 11.11
C ARG A 53 -4.98 -13.12 12.48
N ILE A 54 -4.20 -13.83 13.29
CA ILE A 54 -4.51 -14.10 14.70
C ILE A 54 -3.53 -13.32 15.57
N GLN A 55 -3.96 -12.20 16.12
CA GLN A 55 -3.16 -11.40 17.04
C GLN A 55 -3.08 -12.05 18.42
N ASN A 56 -1.90 -12.00 19.04
CA ASN A 56 -1.61 -12.61 20.34
C ASN A 56 -1.95 -14.10 20.37
N GLY A 57 -1.78 -14.78 19.24
CA GLY A 57 -1.98 -16.23 19.12
C GLY A 57 -0.81 -17.02 19.71
N LYS A 58 -0.97 -18.35 19.75
CA LYS A 58 0.10 -19.25 20.21
C LYS A 58 1.31 -19.30 19.28
N ASN A 59 1.07 -19.10 17.98
CA ASN A 59 2.12 -19.11 16.97
C ASN A 59 2.30 -17.69 16.41
N PRO A 60 3.46 -17.04 16.61
CA PRO A 60 3.74 -15.72 16.05
C PRO A 60 3.59 -15.63 14.52
N LEU A 61 3.75 -16.74 13.80
CA LEU A 61 3.56 -16.76 12.33
C LEU A 61 2.11 -16.49 11.93
N ASP A 62 1.13 -16.74 12.80
CA ASP A 62 -0.28 -16.46 12.52
C ASP A 62 -0.59 -14.95 12.40
N GLU A 63 0.32 -14.09 12.86
CA GLU A 63 0.27 -12.62 12.68
C GLU A 63 0.89 -12.14 11.36
N THR A 64 1.58 -13.01 10.64
CA THR A 64 2.27 -12.68 9.38
C THR A 64 1.43 -13.04 8.16
N ALA A 65 1.83 -12.62 6.96
CA ALA A 65 1.22 -13.12 5.71
C ALA A 65 1.69 -14.51 5.28
N ILE A 66 2.61 -15.13 6.01
CA ILE A 66 3.10 -16.47 5.70
C ILE A 66 1.93 -17.44 5.80
N HIS A 67 1.68 -18.18 4.73
CA HIS A 67 0.62 -19.18 4.71
C HIS A 67 1.01 -20.38 5.59
N PRO A 68 0.08 -21.08 6.28
CA PRO A 68 0.41 -22.25 7.09
C PRO A 68 1.16 -23.36 6.37
N GLU A 69 1.00 -23.49 5.04
CA GLU A 69 1.80 -24.43 4.24
C GLU A 69 3.30 -24.13 4.24
N SER A 70 3.67 -22.87 4.47
CA SER A 70 5.05 -22.40 4.47
C SER A 70 5.63 -22.24 5.87
N TYR A 71 4.94 -22.68 6.93
CA TYR A 71 5.44 -22.58 8.31
C TYR A 71 6.74 -23.35 8.50
N GLN A 72 6.83 -24.55 7.90
CA GLN A 72 8.06 -25.36 7.96
C GLN A 72 9.25 -24.63 7.30
N ILE A 73 9.00 -23.89 6.22
CA ILE A 73 10.04 -23.09 5.55
C ILE A 73 10.46 -21.93 6.44
N ALA A 74 9.51 -21.19 7.03
CA ALA A 74 9.80 -20.08 7.93
C ALA A 74 10.58 -20.52 9.17
N GLU A 75 10.20 -21.63 9.78
CA GLU A 75 10.92 -22.25 10.90
C GLU A 75 12.33 -22.68 10.49
N ALA A 76 12.50 -23.28 9.31
CA ALA A 76 13.80 -23.69 8.80
C ALA A 76 14.73 -22.49 8.52
N VAL A 77 14.20 -21.41 7.93
CA VAL A 77 14.96 -20.15 7.73
C VAL A 77 15.48 -19.61 9.06
N LEU A 78 14.61 -19.56 10.08
CA LEU A 78 15.00 -19.09 11.41
C LEU A 78 16.03 -20.04 12.04
N ALA A 79 15.88 -21.35 11.90
CA ALA A 79 16.83 -22.33 12.40
C ALA A 79 18.22 -22.19 11.74
N HIS A 80 18.28 -21.94 10.43
CA HIS A 80 19.53 -21.61 9.72
C HIS A 80 20.20 -20.34 10.25
N ALA A 81 19.40 -19.41 10.78
CA ALA A 81 19.88 -18.20 11.44
C ALA A 81 20.11 -18.38 12.96
N ALA A 82 20.00 -19.61 13.48
CA ALA A 82 20.07 -19.94 14.91
C ALA A 82 19.02 -19.23 15.78
N LEU A 83 17.83 -18.99 15.21
CA LEU A 83 16.69 -18.32 15.83
C LEU A 83 15.45 -19.22 15.88
N THR A 84 14.44 -18.77 16.59
CA THR A 84 13.11 -19.40 16.64
C THR A 84 12.02 -18.37 16.30
N VAL A 85 10.78 -18.83 16.08
CA VAL A 85 9.64 -17.94 15.83
C VAL A 85 9.35 -16.98 17.00
N ALA A 86 9.82 -17.31 18.20
CA ALA A 86 9.69 -16.50 19.41
C ALA A 86 10.85 -15.52 19.62
N SER A 87 11.90 -15.59 18.79
CA SER A 87 13.03 -14.66 18.87
C SER A 87 12.58 -13.21 18.62
N PRO A 88 13.15 -12.22 19.33
CA PRO A 88 12.84 -10.81 19.14
C PRO A 88 12.98 -10.35 17.69
N LEU A 89 12.17 -9.37 17.29
CA LEU A 89 12.14 -8.88 15.91
C LEU A 89 13.51 -8.33 15.47
N GLU A 90 14.18 -7.57 16.32
CA GLU A 90 15.51 -7.00 16.01
C GLU A 90 16.57 -8.09 15.74
N GLU A 91 16.57 -9.16 16.54
CA GLU A 91 17.48 -10.29 16.33
C GLU A 91 17.19 -10.99 14.99
N ARG A 92 15.90 -11.17 14.66
CA ARG A 92 15.47 -11.71 13.36
C ARG A 92 15.95 -10.85 12.21
N ILE A 93 15.78 -9.52 12.29
CA ILE A 93 16.21 -8.58 11.26
C ILE A 93 17.72 -8.72 11.02
N GLN A 94 18.52 -8.71 12.09
CA GLN A 94 19.98 -8.78 12.00
C GLN A 94 20.48 -10.12 11.45
N ALA A 95 19.92 -11.23 11.94
CA ALA A 95 20.36 -12.56 11.54
C ALA A 95 19.93 -12.91 10.11
N ILE A 96 18.71 -12.55 9.71
CA ILE A 96 18.23 -12.76 8.34
C ILE A 96 19.03 -11.92 7.36
N ARG A 97 19.34 -10.66 7.69
CA ARG A 97 20.21 -9.82 6.85
C ARG A 97 21.58 -10.48 6.65
N SER A 98 22.19 -10.93 7.75
CA SER A 98 23.48 -11.63 7.72
C SER A 98 23.44 -12.93 6.89
N LEU A 99 22.33 -13.66 6.94
CA LEU A 99 22.11 -14.87 6.14
C LEU A 99 22.02 -14.53 4.64
N THR A 100 21.25 -13.50 4.28
CA THR A 100 21.08 -13.07 2.88
C THR A 100 22.33 -12.42 2.28
N GLU A 101 23.22 -11.87 3.10
CA GLU A 101 24.53 -11.36 2.65
C GLU A 101 25.53 -12.50 2.36
N LYS A 102 25.39 -13.64 3.04
CA LYS A 102 26.30 -14.81 2.90
C LYS A 102 25.82 -15.82 1.85
N THR A 103 24.51 -16.00 1.73
CA THR A 103 23.90 -17.03 0.89
C THR A 103 22.86 -16.38 -0.01
N SER A 104 22.94 -16.65 -1.32
CA SER A 104 21.93 -16.14 -2.25
C SER A 104 20.56 -16.78 -1.99
N THR A 105 19.51 -16.03 -2.30
CA THR A 105 18.11 -16.48 -2.19
C THR A 105 17.85 -17.76 -2.96
N GLU A 106 18.46 -17.94 -4.13
CA GLU A 106 18.27 -19.12 -4.98
C GLU A 106 18.92 -20.36 -4.38
N THR A 107 20.05 -20.19 -3.69
CA THR A 107 20.79 -21.27 -3.06
C THR A 107 20.04 -21.75 -1.82
N LEU A 108 19.65 -20.80 -0.96
CA LEU A 108 18.85 -21.08 0.23
C LEU A 108 17.49 -21.70 -0.14
N ALA A 109 16.85 -21.24 -1.21
CA ALA A 109 15.59 -21.81 -1.69
C ALA A 109 15.73 -23.29 -2.09
N LYS A 110 16.83 -23.65 -2.76
CA LYS A 110 17.13 -25.04 -3.11
C LYS A 110 17.40 -25.90 -1.87
N GLU A 111 18.18 -25.40 -0.92
CA GLU A 111 18.45 -26.11 0.34
C GLU A 111 17.18 -26.38 1.14
N LEU A 112 16.27 -25.40 1.17
CA LEU A 112 14.98 -25.48 1.87
C LEU A 112 13.88 -26.15 1.03
N ASN A 113 14.19 -26.65 -0.16
CA ASN A 113 13.24 -27.28 -1.09
C ASN A 113 11.98 -26.42 -1.36
N CYS A 114 12.16 -25.12 -1.55
CA CYS A 114 11.09 -24.18 -1.83
C CYS A 114 11.38 -23.31 -3.07
N GLY A 115 10.34 -22.66 -3.60
CA GLY A 115 10.52 -21.70 -4.68
C GLY A 115 11.17 -20.42 -4.18
N ALA A 116 12.04 -19.82 -4.99
CA ALA A 116 12.68 -18.53 -4.67
C ALA A 116 11.66 -17.41 -4.36
N PRO A 117 10.52 -17.27 -5.08
CA PRO A 117 9.50 -16.28 -4.73
C PRO A 117 8.91 -16.51 -3.33
N THR A 118 8.58 -17.77 -3.00
CA THR A 118 8.05 -18.14 -1.69
C THR A 118 9.04 -17.83 -0.58
N LEU A 119 10.33 -18.12 -0.79
CA LEU A 119 11.36 -17.80 0.19
C LEU A 119 11.48 -16.28 0.39
N MET A 120 11.44 -15.50 -0.68
CA MET A 120 11.51 -14.04 -0.61
C MET A 120 10.35 -13.45 0.20
N ASP A 121 9.13 -13.92 -0.05
CA ASP A 121 7.95 -13.51 0.71
C ASP A 121 8.06 -13.89 2.20
N VAL A 122 8.55 -15.10 2.50
CA VAL A 122 8.79 -15.56 3.87
C VAL A 122 9.83 -14.69 4.57
N LEU A 123 10.97 -14.43 3.93
CA LEU A 123 12.03 -13.58 4.49
C LEU A 123 11.50 -12.18 4.80
N GLU A 124 10.74 -11.58 3.88
CA GLU A 124 10.15 -10.26 4.09
C GLU A 124 9.21 -10.24 5.29
N GLN A 125 8.31 -11.23 5.39
CA GLN A 125 7.36 -11.34 6.51
C GLN A 125 8.04 -11.64 7.85
N LEU A 126 9.20 -12.31 7.84
CA LEU A 126 10.01 -12.54 9.03
C LEU A 126 10.80 -11.28 9.48
N VAL A 127 11.01 -10.29 8.62
CA VAL A 127 11.68 -9.03 8.98
C VAL A 127 10.66 -7.95 9.31
N ARG A 128 9.49 -7.96 8.64
CA ARG A 128 8.42 -6.96 8.79
C ARG A 128 7.04 -7.64 8.88
N PRO A 129 6.74 -8.29 10.03
CA PRO A 129 5.44 -8.94 10.20
C PRO A 129 4.31 -7.92 10.15
N GLY A 130 3.24 -8.22 9.41
CA GLY A 130 2.05 -7.37 9.37
C GLY A 130 2.22 -6.04 8.63
N ARG A 131 3.21 -5.92 7.73
CA ARG A 131 3.34 -4.78 6.80
C ARG A 131 1.99 -4.48 6.13
N ASP A 132 1.49 -3.27 6.32
CA ASP A 132 0.28 -2.82 5.66
C ASP A 132 0.64 -2.23 4.29
N PRO A 133 0.27 -2.85 3.16
CA PRO A 133 0.62 -2.34 1.84
C PRO A 133 0.04 -0.93 1.57
N ARG A 134 -0.92 -0.46 2.38
CA ARG A 134 -1.46 0.90 2.28
C ARG A 134 -0.48 1.97 2.76
N THR A 135 0.49 1.64 3.61
CA THR A 135 1.48 2.64 4.08
C THR A 135 2.47 3.04 3.00
N ASP A 136 2.68 2.15 2.03
CA ASP A 136 3.58 2.39 0.90
C ASP A 136 2.87 2.98 -0.32
N ALA A 137 1.53 3.06 -0.28
CA ALA A 137 0.77 3.73 -1.32
C ALA A 137 1.09 5.23 -1.30
N PRO A 138 1.28 5.88 -2.47
CA PRO A 138 1.41 7.32 -2.52
C PRO A 138 0.21 7.93 -1.81
N ALA A 139 0.45 8.87 -0.90
CA ALA A 139 -0.61 9.56 -0.19
C ALA A 139 -1.63 10.03 -1.23
N PRO A 140 -2.94 9.77 -1.03
CA PRO A 140 -3.94 10.32 -1.92
C PRO A 140 -3.68 11.82 -2.00
N ILE A 141 -3.63 12.36 -3.22
CA ILE A 141 -3.61 13.80 -3.44
C ILE A 141 -4.95 14.29 -2.93
N LEU A 142 -5.02 14.57 -1.63
CA LEU A 142 -6.10 15.33 -1.05
C LEU A 142 -6.10 16.63 -1.86
N ARG A 143 -7.22 16.94 -2.52
CA ARG A 143 -7.45 18.30 -2.98
C ARG A 143 -7.52 19.13 -1.70
N THR A 144 -6.37 19.58 -1.23
CA THR A 144 -6.24 20.49 -0.12
C THR A 144 -6.85 21.78 -0.63
N ASP A 145 -8.09 21.97 -0.20
CA ASP A 145 -8.82 23.21 -0.10
C ASP A 145 -9.15 23.90 -1.44
N VAL A 146 -10.44 24.17 -1.61
CA VAL A 146 -10.91 25.15 -2.60
C VAL A 146 -10.31 26.48 -2.15
N LEU A 147 -9.10 26.79 -2.62
CA LEU A 147 -8.46 28.08 -2.42
C LEU A 147 -9.43 29.14 -2.94
N LYS A 148 -9.78 30.12 -2.09
CA LYS A 148 -10.50 31.30 -2.59
C LYS A 148 -9.51 32.13 -3.40
N ALA A 149 -10.00 32.91 -4.36
CA ALA A 149 -9.14 33.82 -5.12
C ALA A 149 -8.36 34.79 -4.22
N ASP A 150 -8.87 35.05 -3.01
CA ASP A 150 -8.27 35.91 -1.99
C ASP A 150 -7.06 35.28 -1.27
N ASP A 151 -6.94 33.94 -1.30
CA ASP A 151 -5.83 33.22 -0.66
C ASP A 151 -4.62 33.06 -1.60
N LEU A 152 -4.75 33.51 -2.86
CA LEU A 152 -3.70 33.43 -3.85
C LEU A 152 -2.70 34.57 -3.65
N VAL A 153 -1.41 34.21 -3.61
CA VAL A 153 -0.31 35.16 -3.49
C VAL A 153 0.59 35.06 -4.73
N ILE A 154 1.06 36.20 -5.22
CA ILE A 154 2.04 36.25 -6.31
C ILE A 154 3.32 35.52 -5.87
N GLY A 155 3.84 34.64 -6.73
CA GLY A 155 4.99 33.76 -6.46
C GLY A 155 4.62 32.40 -5.85
N MET A 156 3.34 32.14 -5.56
CA MET A 156 2.90 30.82 -5.09
C MET A 156 3.00 29.79 -6.22
N GLN A 157 3.61 28.65 -5.92
CA GLN A 157 3.69 27.51 -6.84
C GLN A 157 2.61 26.47 -6.51
N LEU A 158 1.91 26.02 -7.54
CA LEU A 158 0.76 25.13 -7.43
C LEU A 158 0.80 24.09 -8.55
N LYS A 159 0.22 22.91 -8.29
CA LYS A 159 -0.10 21.95 -9.33
C LYS A 159 -1.44 22.30 -9.94
N GLY A 160 -1.49 22.42 -11.26
CA GLY A 160 -2.72 22.69 -11.98
C GLY A 160 -2.92 21.76 -13.18
N THR A 161 -4.18 21.57 -13.57
CA THR A 161 -4.55 20.69 -14.68
C THR A 161 -4.97 21.51 -15.90
N VAL A 162 -4.39 21.22 -17.06
CA VAL A 162 -4.75 21.90 -18.32
C VAL A 162 -6.20 21.56 -18.69
N ARG A 163 -7.08 22.56 -18.71
CA ARG A 163 -8.47 22.41 -19.17
C ARG A 163 -8.64 22.70 -20.65
N ASN A 164 -7.88 23.64 -21.18
CA ASN A 164 -7.98 24.04 -22.58
C ASN A 164 -6.65 24.58 -23.10
N VAL A 165 -6.38 24.34 -24.38
CA VAL A 165 -5.16 24.80 -25.07
C VAL A 165 -5.58 25.67 -26.24
N VAL A 166 -5.00 26.86 -26.35
CA VAL A 166 -5.27 27.86 -27.38
C VAL A 166 -3.96 28.34 -28.01
N ASP A 167 -4.01 29.01 -29.16
CA ASP A 167 -2.79 29.39 -29.91
C ASP A 167 -1.83 30.31 -29.14
N PHE A 168 -2.36 31.09 -28.19
CA PHE A 168 -1.60 32.03 -27.37
C PHE A 168 -1.25 31.51 -25.96
N GLY A 169 -1.66 30.29 -25.60
CA GLY A 169 -1.39 29.74 -24.26
C GLY A 169 -2.28 28.56 -23.86
N ALA A 170 -2.30 28.25 -22.56
CA ALA A 170 -3.14 27.21 -22.00
C ALA A 170 -3.88 27.72 -20.76
N PHE A 171 -5.14 27.29 -20.61
CA PHE A 171 -5.93 27.52 -19.41
C PHE A 171 -5.75 26.34 -18.46
N VAL A 172 -5.28 26.65 -17.25
CA VAL A 172 -4.90 25.68 -16.22
C VAL A 172 -5.81 25.89 -15.01
N ASP A 173 -6.46 24.82 -14.58
CA ASP A 173 -7.22 24.74 -13.35
C ASP A 173 -6.27 24.56 -12.17
N ILE A 174 -6.20 25.58 -11.31
CA ILE A 174 -5.38 25.59 -10.10
C ILE A 174 -6.20 25.31 -8.84
N GLY A 175 -7.44 24.82 -8.97
CA GLY A 175 -8.32 24.48 -7.84
C GLY A 175 -9.14 25.66 -7.30
N VAL A 176 -9.14 26.80 -7.99
CA VAL A 176 -9.99 27.97 -7.68
C VAL A 176 -11.13 28.09 -8.71
N LYS A 177 -12.08 29.00 -8.47
CA LYS A 177 -13.24 29.18 -9.36
C LYS A 177 -12.86 29.71 -10.75
N GLN A 178 -11.71 30.37 -10.88
CA GLN A 178 -11.21 30.96 -12.11
C GLN A 178 -9.98 30.20 -12.62
N ASP A 179 -9.95 29.94 -13.93
CA ASP A 179 -8.79 29.31 -14.56
C ASP A 179 -7.66 30.31 -14.72
N GLY A 180 -6.43 29.84 -14.50
CA GLY A 180 -5.22 30.62 -14.76
C GLY A 180 -4.78 30.49 -16.22
N LEU A 181 -4.35 31.59 -16.81
CA LEU A 181 -3.79 31.62 -18.17
C LEU A 181 -2.27 31.50 -18.12
N LEU A 182 -1.75 30.43 -18.68
CA LEU A 182 -0.33 30.22 -18.95
C LEU A 182 -0.03 30.68 -20.38
N HIS A 183 0.63 31.84 -20.53
CA HIS A 183 0.94 32.38 -21.85
C HIS A 183 2.04 31.56 -22.55
N ARG A 184 1.97 31.43 -23.88
CA ARG A 184 2.93 30.63 -24.67
C ARG A 184 4.39 31.03 -24.45
N THR A 185 4.67 32.30 -24.18
CA THR A 185 6.04 32.78 -23.89
C THR A 185 6.61 32.25 -22.58
N GLN A 186 5.75 31.85 -21.64
CA GLN A 186 6.16 31.24 -20.38
C GLN A 186 6.30 29.72 -20.50
N ILE A 187 5.87 29.11 -21.61
CA ILE A 187 5.98 27.67 -21.83
C ILE A 187 7.39 27.36 -22.39
N PRO A 188 8.11 26.38 -21.82
CA PRO A 188 9.41 25.96 -22.35
C PRO A 188 9.34 25.59 -23.83
N HIS A 189 10.39 25.94 -24.59
CA HIS A 189 10.44 25.66 -26.02
C HIS A 189 10.46 24.15 -26.28
N GLY A 190 9.55 23.69 -27.15
CA GLY A 190 9.36 22.27 -27.49
C GLY A 190 8.31 21.54 -26.66
N THR A 191 7.73 22.16 -25.63
CA THR A 191 6.67 21.53 -24.82
C THR A 191 5.32 21.62 -25.53
N VAL A 192 4.71 20.46 -25.77
CA VAL A 192 3.34 20.36 -26.30
C VAL A 192 2.40 20.01 -25.15
N LEU A 193 1.46 20.90 -24.86
CA LEU A 193 0.45 20.68 -23.81
C LEU A 193 -0.80 20.02 -24.38
N LYS A 194 -1.38 19.09 -23.62
CA LYS A 194 -2.67 18.45 -23.90
C LYS A 194 -3.66 18.73 -22.78
N VAL A 195 -4.94 18.71 -23.12
CA VAL A 195 -6.01 18.78 -22.12
C VAL A 195 -5.91 17.57 -21.19
N GLY A 196 -5.90 17.82 -19.88
CA GLY A 196 -5.72 16.82 -18.83
C GLY A 196 -4.30 16.72 -18.26
N ASP A 197 -3.31 17.38 -18.86
CA ASP A 197 -1.94 17.38 -18.34
C ASP A 197 -1.87 18.10 -16.99
N ILE A 198 -1.10 17.54 -16.06
CA ILE A 198 -0.84 18.14 -14.74
C ILE A 198 0.52 18.83 -14.79
N LEU A 199 0.54 20.13 -14.49
CA LEU A 199 1.70 21.00 -14.58
C LEU A 199 1.97 21.68 -13.25
N ASP A 200 3.24 21.96 -12.98
CA ASP A 200 3.66 22.87 -11.90
C ASP A 200 3.70 24.31 -12.47
N VAL A 201 2.90 25.19 -11.86
CA VAL A 201 2.71 26.58 -12.31
C VAL A 201 2.92 27.55 -11.15
N GLU A 202 3.40 28.75 -11.48
CA GLU A 202 3.63 29.84 -10.52
C GLU A 202 2.73 31.03 -10.85
N ILE A 203 2.14 31.64 -9.82
CA ILE A 203 1.27 32.81 -9.99
C ILE A 203 2.09 34.06 -10.23
N GLN A 204 2.02 34.64 -11.43
CA GLN A 204 2.70 35.90 -11.73
C GLN A 204 1.85 37.13 -11.41
N LYS A 205 0.54 37.05 -11.66
CA LYS A 205 -0.36 38.20 -11.49
C LYS A 205 -1.77 37.75 -11.18
N ILE A 206 -2.43 38.45 -10.28
CA ILE A 206 -3.82 38.20 -9.88
C ILE A 206 -4.61 39.49 -10.13
N GLU A 207 -5.63 39.41 -10.99
CA GLU A 207 -6.59 40.49 -11.24
C GLU A 207 -7.99 40.03 -10.79
N ILE A 208 -8.26 40.16 -9.49
CA ILE A 208 -9.52 39.69 -8.88
C ILE A 208 -10.73 40.39 -9.49
N GLU A 209 -10.63 41.71 -9.72
CA GLU A 209 -11.71 42.52 -10.33
C GLU A 209 -12.10 42.07 -11.74
N ARG A 210 -11.15 41.50 -12.49
CA ARG A 210 -11.36 41.00 -13.85
C ARG A 210 -11.53 39.49 -13.93
N GLY A 211 -11.42 38.80 -12.79
CA GLY A 211 -11.46 37.35 -12.69
C GLY A 211 -10.36 36.64 -13.48
N ARG A 212 -9.16 37.24 -13.58
CA ARG A 212 -8.04 36.70 -14.38
C ARG A 212 -6.83 36.43 -13.50
N ILE A 213 -6.20 35.26 -13.70
CA ILE A 213 -4.97 34.87 -13.03
C ILE A 213 -3.94 34.56 -14.12
N SER A 214 -2.77 35.21 -14.08
CA SER A 214 -1.68 34.94 -15.01
C SER A 214 -0.68 34.00 -14.35
N LEU A 215 -0.37 32.91 -15.06
CA LEU A 215 0.52 31.87 -14.62
C LEU A 215 1.81 31.88 -15.45
N SER A 216 2.90 31.42 -14.83
CA SER A 216 4.12 31.01 -15.52
C SER A 216 4.47 29.57 -15.22
N TRP A 217 5.35 29.02 -16.04
CA TRP A 217 5.95 27.72 -15.79
C TRP A 217 6.80 27.79 -14.52
N ALA A 218 6.50 26.94 -13.53
CA ALA A 218 7.34 26.83 -12.35
C ALA A 218 8.67 26.17 -12.76
N LYS A 219 9.78 26.75 -12.34
CA LYS A 219 11.11 26.18 -12.57
C LYS A 219 11.40 25.02 -11.63
#